data_AF-A0AA86ME22-F1
#
_entry.id   AF-A0AA86ME22-F1
#
_cell.length_a   1.000
_cell.length_b   1.000
_cell.length_c   1.000
_cell.angle_alpha   90.00
_cell.angle_beta   90.00
_cell.angle_gamma   90.00
#
_symmetry.space_group_name_H-M   'P 1'
#
loop_
_entity.id
_entity.type
_entity.pdbx_description
1 polymer ?
#
loop_
_entity_poly.entity_id
_entity_poly.type
_entity_poly.pdbx_seq_one_letter_code
_entity_poly.pdbx_strand_id
1 'polypeptide(L)'
;MDEVDKDGAVSRRQVLKVSVAAAGVLLSGRGLAVAAGAAGVSEKPVDRPEKASKRFLESMNCSQAICEVYGPSFGVPADVAGRMGTGFAGGMGLGSECGAVTGAVAMLGLKYGPDTGKAMKKVAEFIAEFRKQCGETSCSKLLKVDMGTAEGIKVAADKGLFTSACPGYVKTASEILDKMLA
;
A
#
# COMPACT_ATOMS: atom_id res chain seq x y z
N MET A 1 -24.79 24.36 -18.41
CA MET A 1 -23.50 24.35 -19.12
C MET A 1 -22.78 25.54 -18.52
N ASP A 2 -22.13 25.40 -17.36
CA ASP A 2 -21.70 26.57 -16.61
C ASP A 2 -20.31 26.38 -16.01
N GLU A 3 -19.42 27.20 -16.58
CA GLU A 3 -18.11 27.71 -16.16
C GLU A 3 -16.98 26.73 -15.84
N VAL A 4 -16.26 26.38 -16.91
CA VAL A 4 -14.87 25.96 -16.90
C VAL A 4 -13.99 27.18 -16.66
N ASP A 5 -13.30 27.22 -15.52
CA ASP A 5 -12.29 28.22 -15.19
C ASP A 5 -11.02 28.02 -16.06
N LYS A 6 -10.43 29.14 -16.51
CA LYS A 6 -9.60 29.26 -17.73
C LYS A 6 -8.16 28.74 -17.65
N ASP A 7 -7.73 28.13 -16.53
CA ASP A 7 -6.36 27.62 -16.38
C ASP A 7 -6.25 26.11 -16.10
N GLY A 8 -7.35 25.35 -16.12
CA GLY A 8 -7.37 23.88 -16.30
C GLY A 8 -6.58 23.01 -15.30
N ALA A 9 -5.90 23.57 -14.30
CA ALA A 9 -5.09 22.83 -13.35
C ALA A 9 -5.85 22.71 -12.02
N VAL A 10 -6.67 21.67 -11.91
CA VAL A 10 -7.20 21.24 -10.61
C VAL A 10 -6.00 20.97 -9.68
N SER A 11 -5.86 21.77 -8.63
CA SER A 11 -4.75 21.67 -7.68
C SER A 11 -4.82 20.33 -6.96
N ARG A 12 -3.67 19.71 -6.64
CA ARG A 12 -3.61 18.48 -5.81
C ARG A 12 -4.42 18.60 -4.51
N ARG A 13 -4.55 19.81 -3.95
CA ARG A 13 -5.41 20.08 -2.78
C ARG A 13 -6.90 19.77 -3.02
N GLN A 14 -7.40 20.03 -4.22
CA GLN A 14 -8.79 19.81 -4.61
C GLN A 14 -9.09 18.32 -4.81
N VAL A 15 -8.15 17.55 -5.38
CA VAL A 15 -8.27 16.07 -5.50
C VAL A 15 -8.26 15.40 -4.13
N LEU A 16 -7.40 15.89 -3.22
CA LEU A 16 -7.24 15.33 -1.87
C LEU A 16 -8.33 15.74 -0.88
N LYS A 17 -9.32 16.56 -1.29
CA LYS A 17 -10.40 17.09 -0.43
C LYS A 17 -9.89 17.57 0.93
N VAL A 18 -8.71 18.21 0.97
CA VAL A 18 -8.12 18.74 2.21
C VAL A 18 -8.89 20.01 2.58
N SER A 19 -10.10 19.84 3.08
CA SER A 19 -10.89 20.92 3.64
C SER A 19 -10.32 21.25 5.01
N VAL A 20 -9.99 22.53 5.24
CA VAL A 20 -9.58 23.08 6.55
C VAL A 20 -10.68 22.85 7.64
N ALA A 21 -11.85 22.32 7.26
CA ALA A 21 -12.99 22.00 8.11
C ALA A 21 -13.00 20.58 8.72
N ALA A 22 -11.96 19.76 8.59
CA ALA A 22 -11.94 18.41 9.18
C ALA A 22 -11.55 18.36 10.67
N ALA A 23 -11.51 19.50 11.37
CA ALA A 23 -11.39 19.53 12.83
C ALA A 23 -12.76 19.38 13.55
N GLY A 24 -13.89 19.42 12.83
CA GLY A 24 -15.22 19.64 13.44
C GLY A 24 -16.24 18.50 13.37
N VAL A 25 -16.02 17.41 12.62
CA VAL A 25 -17.06 16.36 12.46
C VAL A 25 -16.46 14.96 12.64
N LEU A 26 -16.09 14.64 13.88
CA LEU A 26 -15.86 13.27 14.35
C LEU A 26 -16.52 13.04 15.72
N LEU A 27 -17.74 13.57 15.90
CA LEU A 27 -18.52 13.40 17.14
C LEU A 27 -19.91 12.77 16.96
N SER A 28 -20.19 12.13 15.82
CA SER A 28 -21.39 11.28 15.67
C SER A 28 -21.03 9.80 15.48
N GLY A 29 -20.32 9.24 16.47
CA GLY A 29 -20.72 8.01 17.18
C GLY A 29 -21.21 6.77 16.43
N ARG A 30 -20.91 6.57 15.14
CA ARG A 30 -21.07 5.29 14.44
C ARG A 30 -19.76 4.92 13.77
N GLY A 31 -18.77 4.62 14.60
CA GLY A 31 -17.59 3.88 14.14
C GLY A 31 -18.06 2.55 13.53
N LEU A 32 -17.35 2.10 12.49
CA LEU A 32 -17.44 0.70 12.07
C LEU A 32 -17.17 -0.15 13.32
N ALA A 33 -18.22 -0.75 13.88
CA ALA A 33 -18.09 -1.78 14.89
C ALA A 33 -17.55 -3.03 14.20
N VAL A 34 -16.25 -3.03 13.92
CA VAL A 34 -15.52 -4.29 13.80
C VAL A 34 -15.43 -4.79 15.23
N ALA A 35 -16.14 -5.87 15.53
CA ALA A 35 -16.08 -6.53 16.83
C ALA A 35 -14.60 -6.83 17.12
N ALA A 36 -14.01 -6.03 18.00
CA ALA A 36 -12.67 -6.21 18.50
C ALA A 36 -12.68 -7.45 19.40
N GLY A 37 -12.39 -8.61 18.80
CA GLY A 37 -11.80 -9.71 19.53
C GLY A 37 -10.42 -9.27 19.99
N ALA A 38 -10.35 -8.71 21.19
CA ALA A 38 -9.10 -8.33 21.83
C ALA A 38 -8.26 -9.59 22.07
N ALA A 39 -7.26 -9.79 21.22
CA ALA A 39 -6.04 -10.51 21.58
C ALA A 39 -4.88 -9.60 21.18
N GLY A 40 -4.49 -8.74 22.11
CA GLY A 40 -3.25 -7.99 22.00
C GLY A 40 -2.10 -8.97 21.92
N VAL A 41 -1.41 -8.98 20.80
CA VAL A 41 -0.04 -9.47 20.74
C VAL A 41 0.81 -8.31 20.27
N SER A 42 1.44 -7.65 21.25
CA SER A 42 2.63 -6.85 21.01
C SER A 42 3.73 -7.81 20.55
N GLU A 43 3.71 -8.19 19.27
CA GLU A 43 4.83 -8.88 18.64
C GLU A 43 5.98 -7.87 18.53
N LYS A 44 7.16 -8.27 19.00
CA LYS A 44 8.38 -7.46 18.97
C LYS A 44 8.68 -6.98 17.53
N PRO A 45 9.18 -5.75 17.29
CA PRO A 45 9.30 -5.13 15.96
C PRO A 45 10.37 -5.69 15.02
N VAL A 46 10.84 -6.92 15.20
CA VAL A 46 12.05 -7.40 14.52
C VAL A 46 11.64 -8.55 13.61
N ASP A 47 11.81 -8.36 12.30
CA ASP A 47 11.52 -9.29 11.19
C ASP A 47 10.19 -9.09 10.42
N ARG A 48 9.55 -7.90 10.47
CA ARG A 48 8.38 -7.62 9.59
C ARG A 48 8.72 -7.70 8.09
N PRO A 49 9.86 -7.19 7.59
CA PRO A 49 10.17 -7.25 6.16
C PRO A 49 10.35 -8.67 5.64
N GLU A 50 11.05 -9.51 6.38
CA GLU A 50 11.24 -10.92 6.10
C GLU A 50 9.92 -11.69 6.25
N LYS A 51 9.11 -11.42 7.29
CA LYS A 51 7.76 -11.99 7.44
C LYS A 51 6.90 -11.65 6.23
N ALA A 52 6.87 -10.40 5.77
CA ALA A 52 6.09 -10.01 4.59
C ALA A 52 6.59 -10.71 3.32
N SER A 53 7.91 -10.80 3.11
CA SER A 53 8.49 -11.52 1.98
C SER A 53 8.13 -13.02 2.00
N LYS A 54 8.17 -13.64 3.18
CA LYS A 54 7.77 -15.03 3.40
C LYS A 54 6.28 -15.24 3.12
N ARG A 55 5.39 -14.40 3.64
CA ARG A 55 3.93 -14.51 3.40
C ARG A 55 3.61 -14.41 1.92
N PHE A 56 4.30 -13.54 1.18
CA PHE A 56 4.20 -13.46 -0.27
C PHE A 56 4.59 -14.78 -0.96
N LEU A 57 5.70 -15.40 -0.56
CA LEU A 57 6.15 -16.67 -1.13
C LEU A 57 5.24 -17.87 -0.80
N GLU A 58 4.54 -17.85 0.32
CA GLU A 58 3.69 -18.95 0.76
C GLU A 58 2.34 -18.97 0.05
N SER A 59 1.59 -17.87 0.08
CA SER A 59 0.18 -17.90 -0.35
C SER A 59 -0.45 -16.53 -0.62
N MET A 60 0.34 -15.47 -0.77
CA MET A 60 -0.18 -14.10 -0.84
C MET A 60 0.40 -13.32 -2.00
N ASN A 61 -0.37 -12.35 -2.49
CA ASN A 61 0.18 -11.32 -3.36
C ASN A 61 0.92 -10.24 -2.53
N CYS A 62 1.63 -9.35 -3.23
CA CYS A 62 2.54 -8.37 -2.62
C CYS A 62 1.82 -7.45 -1.61
N SER A 63 0.64 -6.95 -1.96
CA SER A 63 -0.13 -6.03 -1.10
C SER A 63 -0.80 -6.76 0.07
N GLN A 64 -1.31 -7.98 -0.16
CA GLN A 64 -1.86 -8.83 0.91
C GLN A 64 -0.82 -9.08 1.99
N ALA A 65 0.40 -9.48 1.59
CA ALA A 65 1.47 -9.79 2.51
C ALA A 65 1.85 -8.59 3.40
N ILE A 66 2.00 -7.40 2.81
CA ILE A 66 2.28 -6.18 3.57
C ILE A 66 1.10 -5.82 4.48
N CYS A 67 -0.12 -5.76 3.95
CA CYS A 67 -1.27 -5.38 4.77
C CYS A 67 -1.47 -6.35 5.95
N GLU A 68 -1.35 -7.66 5.73
CA GLU A 68 -1.48 -8.68 6.78
C GLU A 68 -0.43 -8.50 7.89
N VAL A 69 0.82 -8.25 7.52
CA VAL A 69 1.93 -8.12 8.49
C VAL A 69 1.85 -6.82 9.28
N TYR A 70 1.44 -5.72 8.64
CA TYR A 70 1.47 -4.38 9.25
C TYR A 70 0.14 -3.97 9.88
N GLY A 71 -0.99 -4.46 9.37
CA GLY A 71 -2.35 -4.12 9.86
C GLY A 71 -2.54 -4.27 11.38
N PRO A 72 -2.07 -5.37 12.00
CA PRO A 72 -2.18 -5.57 13.45
C PRO A 72 -1.52 -4.47 14.28
N SER A 73 -0.48 -3.82 13.77
CA SER A 73 0.19 -2.69 14.44
C SER A 73 -0.72 -1.46 14.60
N PHE A 74 -1.84 -1.44 13.89
CA PHE A 74 -2.81 -0.34 13.88
C PHE A 74 -4.22 -0.80 14.25
N GLY A 75 -4.35 -1.97 14.90
CA GLY A 75 -5.63 -2.48 15.39
C GLY A 75 -6.53 -3.09 14.32
N VAL A 76 -6.01 -3.38 13.12
CA VAL A 76 -6.74 -4.13 12.09
C VAL A 76 -6.33 -5.61 12.18
N PRO A 77 -7.27 -6.55 12.36
CA PRO A 77 -6.95 -7.97 12.34
C PRO A 77 -6.19 -8.37 11.06
N ALA A 78 -5.22 -9.28 11.22
CA ALA A 78 -4.30 -9.68 10.16
C ALA A 78 -5.04 -10.16 8.89
N ASP A 79 -6.07 -10.99 9.07
CA ASP A 79 -6.91 -11.52 7.98
C ASP A 79 -7.71 -10.42 7.27
N VAL A 80 -8.26 -9.46 8.02
CA VAL A 80 -9.00 -8.33 7.48
C VAL A 80 -8.07 -7.42 6.67
N ALA A 81 -6.89 -7.13 7.22
CA ALA A 81 -5.90 -6.31 6.54
C ALA A 81 -5.37 -7.00 5.27
N GLY A 82 -5.04 -8.30 5.36
CA GLY A 82 -4.66 -9.11 4.21
C GLY A 82 -5.74 -9.08 3.12
N ARG A 83 -7.02 -9.34 3.47
CA ARG A 83 -8.15 -9.29 2.54
C ARG A 83 -8.29 -7.92 1.86
N MET A 84 -8.12 -6.82 2.59
CA MET A 84 -8.12 -5.46 2.04
C MET A 84 -7.03 -5.28 0.96
N GLY A 85 -5.88 -5.92 1.12
CA GLY A 85 -4.77 -5.87 0.16
C GLY A 85 -5.01 -6.67 -1.13
N THR A 86 -6.02 -7.54 -1.19
CA THR A 86 -6.22 -8.49 -2.31
C THR A 86 -6.30 -7.81 -3.67
N GLY A 87 -7.02 -6.68 -3.75
CA GLY A 87 -7.34 -6.00 -5.02
C GLY A 87 -6.15 -5.34 -5.73
N PHE A 88 -4.98 -5.20 -5.08
CA PHE A 88 -3.85 -4.48 -5.66
C PHE A 88 -2.81 -5.39 -6.36
N ALA A 89 -3.06 -6.70 -6.43
CA ALA A 89 -2.18 -7.66 -7.12
C ALA A 89 -1.90 -7.25 -8.57
N GLY A 90 -0.67 -7.47 -9.05
CA GLY A 90 -0.30 -7.18 -10.45
C GLY A 90 -0.49 -5.70 -10.86
N GLY A 91 -0.54 -4.77 -9.89
CA GLY A 91 -0.95 -3.40 -10.15
C GLY A 91 -2.41 -3.31 -10.55
N MET A 92 -3.28 -3.90 -9.72
CA MET A 92 -4.73 -4.05 -9.94
C MET A 92 -5.08 -4.82 -11.23
N GLY A 93 -4.22 -5.77 -11.63
CA GLY A 93 -4.36 -6.51 -12.89
C GLY A 93 -4.12 -5.68 -14.16
N LEU A 94 -3.67 -4.43 -14.02
CA LEU A 94 -3.44 -3.50 -15.13
C LEU A 94 -1.95 -3.17 -15.32
N GLY A 95 -1.06 -3.78 -14.53
CA GLY A 95 0.36 -3.44 -14.57
C GLY A 95 0.70 -2.05 -14.00
N SER A 96 -0.27 -1.43 -13.32
CA SER A 96 -0.14 -0.12 -12.66
C SER A 96 0.75 -0.20 -11.41
N GLU A 97 0.58 0.70 -10.43
CA GLU A 97 1.44 0.74 -9.24
C GLU A 97 1.56 -0.61 -8.51
N CYS A 98 2.79 -0.98 -8.16
CA CYS A 98 3.14 -2.26 -7.56
C CYS A 98 2.31 -2.54 -6.30
N GLY A 99 1.92 -3.81 -6.11
CA GLY A 99 1.19 -4.26 -4.91
C GLY A 99 1.95 -3.96 -3.62
N ALA A 100 3.27 -4.09 -3.61
CA ALA A 100 4.08 -3.76 -2.44
C ALA A 100 4.01 -2.25 -2.10
N VAL A 101 4.02 -1.40 -3.14
CA VAL A 101 3.89 0.06 -2.99
C VAL A 101 2.51 0.43 -2.49
N THR A 102 1.45 -0.09 -3.10
CA THR A 102 0.05 0.23 -2.74
C THR A 102 -0.33 -0.32 -1.36
N GLY A 103 0.15 -1.51 -0.99
CA GLY A 103 0.00 -2.04 0.37
C GLY A 103 0.68 -1.15 1.41
N ALA A 104 1.89 -0.66 1.13
CA ALA A 104 2.57 0.28 2.01
C ALA A 104 1.85 1.63 2.12
N VAL A 105 1.35 2.17 1.01
CA VAL A 105 0.52 3.38 1.00
C VAL A 105 -0.72 3.21 1.88
N ALA A 106 -1.37 2.04 1.84
CA ALA A 106 -2.50 1.75 2.71
C ALA A 106 -2.12 1.79 4.20
N MET A 107 -0.96 1.25 4.58
CA MET A 107 -0.48 1.29 5.98
C MET A 107 -0.13 2.70 6.44
N LEU A 108 0.46 3.52 5.57
CA LEU A 108 0.70 4.94 5.86
C LEU A 108 -0.62 5.71 6.03
N GLY A 109 -1.62 5.41 5.19
CA GLY A 109 -2.98 5.94 5.34
C GLY A 109 -3.61 5.54 6.67
N LEU A 110 -3.42 4.29 7.10
CA LEU A 110 -3.94 3.79 8.38
C LEU A 110 -3.27 4.48 9.58
N LYS A 111 -1.96 4.75 9.52
CA LYS A 111 -1.22 5.44 10.60
C LYS A 111 -1.46 6.94 10.65
N TYR A 112 -1.49 7.61 9.50
CA TYR A 112 -1.48 9.08 9.42
C TYR A 112 -2.78 9.68 8.92
N GLY A 113 -3.78 8.87 8.56
CA GLY A 113 -5.06 9.27 7.96
C GLY A 113 -5.87 10.34 8.71
N PRO A 114 -5.81 10.47 10.05
CA PRO A 114 -6.44 11.60 10.74
C PRO A 114 -5.94 12.98 10.28
N ASP A 115 -4.75 13.04 9.68
CA ASP A 115 -4.20 14.21 9.01
C ASP A 115 -3.84 13.85 7.56
N THR A 116 -4.76 14.11 6.63
CA THR A 116 -4.58 13.85 5.19
C THR A 116 -3.32 14.52 4.63
N GLY A 117 -2.97 15.72 5.10
CA GLY A 117 -1.77 16.43 4.65
C GLY A 117 -0.49 15.68 5.04
N LYS A 118 -0.42 15.24 6.29
CA LYS A 118 0.68 14.42 6.81
C LYS A 118 0.75 13.05 6.13
N ALA A 119 -0.40 12.38 5.95
CA ALA A 119 -0.48 11.09 5.26
C ALA A 119 0.08 11.20 3.83
N MET A 120 -0.35 12.21 3.06
CA MET A 120 0.12 12.40 1.70
C MET A 120 1.59 12.79 1.61
N LYS A 121 2.10 13.56 2.58
CA LYS A 121 3.54 13.83 2.70
C LYS A 121 4.33 12.54 2.91
N LYS A 122 3.86 11.68 3.83
CA LYS A 122 4.49 10.37 4.10
C LYS A 122 4.42 9.43 2.91
N VAL A 123 3.29 9.41 2.19
CA VAL A 123 3.18 8.64 0.94
C VAL A 123 4.17 9.12 -0.12
N ALA A 124 4.34 10.44 -0.28
CA ALA A 124 5.30 10.99 -1.23
C ALA A 124 6.76 10.64 -0.85
N GLU A 125 7.11 10.73 0.44
CA GLU A 125 8.42 10.31 0.97
C GLU A 125 8.68 8.82 0.70
N PHE A 126 7.70 7.96 0.99
CA PHE A 126 7.78 6.52 0.73
C PHE A 126 7.99 6.20 -0.74
N ILE A 127 7.18 6.78 -1.63
CA ILE A 127 7.26 6.55 -3.08
C ILE A 127 8.61 7.01 -3.62
N ALA A 128 9.12 8.16 -3.16
CA ALA A 128 10.42 8.66 -3.57
C ALA A 128 11.56 7.70 -3.15
N GLU A 129 11.52 7.19 -1.92
CA GLU A 129 12.55 6.26 -1.43
C GLU A 129 12.45 4.89 -2.13
N PHE A 130 11.24 4.37 -2.34
CA PHE A 130 11.06 3.11 -3.08
C PHE A 130 11.57 3.25 -4.51
N ARG A 131 11.22 4.35 -5.21
CA ARG A 131 11.71 4.61 -6.56
C ARG A 131 13.24 4.76 -6.61
N LYS A 132 13.84 5.39 -5.59
CA LYS A 132 15.30 5.52 -5.50
C LYS A 132 16.00 4.16 -5.41
N GLN A 133 15.41 3.20 -4.69
CA GLN A 133 16.01 1.86 -4.50
C GLN A 133 15.66 0.88 -5.64
N CYS A 134 14.44 0.94 -6.17
CA CYS A 134 13.90 -0.03 -7.13
C CYS A 134 13.80 0.50 -8.58
N GLY A 135 14.05 1.79 -8.79
CA GLY A 135 14.01 2.48 -10.09
C GLY A 135 12.62 2.91 -10.57
N GLU A 136 11.61 2.06 -10.39
CA GLU A 136 10.23 2.31 -10.84
C GLU A 136 9.21 1.97 -9.75
N THR A 137 7.95 2.32 -9.97
CA THR A 137 6.85 2.02 -9.03
C THR A 137 5.73 1.20 -9.67
N SER A 138 5.59 1.25 -11.00
CA SER A 138 4.67 0.39 -11.76
C SER A 138 5.15 -1.07 -11.77
N CYS A 139 4.20 -1.99 -11.56
CA CYS A 139 4.40 -3.43 -11.61
C CYS A 139 5.01 -3.86 -12.96
N SER A 140 4.42 -3.42 -14.09
CA SER A 140 4.93 -3.76 -15.41
C SER A 140 6.34 -3.23 -15.67
N LYS A 141 6.64 -2.01 -15.21
CA LYS A 141 7.96 -1.41 -15.39
C LYS A 141 9.03 -2.07 -14.54
N LEU A 142 8.72 -2.40 -13.29
CA LEU A 142 9.61 -3.14 -12.39
C LEU A 142 9.97 -4.51 -12.96
N LEU A 143 8.96 -5.24 -13.44
CA LEU A 143 9.15 -6.59 -13.99
C LEU A 143 9.61 -6.59 -15.46
N LYS A 144 9.58 -5.45 -16.13
CA LYS A 144 9.88 -5.28 -17.57
C LYS A 144 9.03 -6.21 -18.45
N VAL A 145 7.77 -6.40 -18.05
CA VAL A 145 6.78 -7.28 -18.68
C VAL A 145 5.41 -6.63 -18.51
N ASP A 146 4.52 -6.73 -19.51
CA ASP A 146 3.19 -6.15 -19.40
C ASP A 146 2.23 -7.01 -18.54
N MET A 147 2.18 -6.68 -17.25
CA MET A 147 1.32 -7.35 -16.27
C MET A 147 -0.17 -7.04 -16.45
N GLY A 148 -0.56 -6.18 -17.40
CA GLY A 148 -1.95 -5.94 -17.78
C GLY A 148 -2.53 -6.96 -18.77
N THR A 149 -1.71 -7.92 -19.23
CA THR A 149 -2.09 -8.92 -20.24
C THR A 149 -1.87 -10.34 -19.73
N ALA A 150 -2.65 -11.30 -20.24
CA ALA A 150 -2.49 -12.71 -19.90
C ALA A 150 -1.12 -13.24 -20.37
N GLU A 151 -0.68 -12.81 -21.55
CA GLU A 151 0.61 -13.14 -22.15
C GLU A 151 1.76 -12.64 -21.28
N GLY A 152 1.70 -11.39 -20.80
CA GLY A 152 2.72 -10.85 -19.92
C GLY A 152 2.75 -11.54 -18.55
N ILE A 153 1.59 -11.87 -17.97
CA ILE A 153 1.54 -12.68 -16.74
C ILE A 153 2.24 -14.03 -16.96
N LYS A 154 1.97 -14.69 -18.09
CA LYS A 154 2.64 -15.95 -18.46
C LYS A 154 4.16 -15.77 -18.58
N VAL A 155 4.62 -14.73 -19.29
CA VAL A 155 6.05 -14.43 -19.44
C VAL A 155 6.71 -14.17 -18.08
N ALA A 156 6.04 -13.48 -17.16
CA ALA A 156 6.55 -13.24 -15.81
C ALA A 156 6.66 -14.55 -15.00
N ALA A 157 5.67 -15.44 -15.14
CA ALA A 157 5.69 -16.77 -14.53
C ALA A 157 6.82 -17.66 -15.10
N ASP A 158 6.95 -17.74 -16.42
CA ASP A 158 7.97 -18.54 -17.11
C ASP A 158 9.40 -18.09 -16.76
N LYS A 159 9.59 -16.79 -16.53
CA LYS A 159 10.86 -16.21 -16.07
C LYS A 159 11.08 -16.33 -14.56
N GLY A 160 10.13 -16.88 -13.81
CA GLY A 160 10.20 -17.01 -12.36
C GLY A 160 10.25 -15.66 -11.63
N LEU A 161 9.67 -14.60 -12.16
CA LEU A 161 9.77 -13.25 -11.58
C LEU A 161 9.06 -13.13 -10.23
N PHE A 162 8.02 -13.93 -10.02
CA PHE A 162 7.29 -13.98 -8.75
C PHE A 162 8.12 -14.61 -7.62
N THR A 163 9.21 -15.32 -7.90
CA THR A 163 10.10 -15.87 -6.86
C THR A 163 11.47 -15.19 -6.84
N SER A 164 11.93 -14.68 -7.98
CA SER A 164 13.26 -14.06 -8.11
C SER A 164 13.26 -12.53 -7.90
N ALA A 165 12.16 -11.83 -8.18
CA ALA A 165 12.11 -10.36 -8.11
C ALA A 165 11.08 -9.84 -7.09
N CYS A 166 9.82 -10.29 -7.17
CA CYS A 166 8.74 -9.80 -6.31
C CYS A 166 9.02 -9.88 -4.80
N PRO A 167 9.64 -10.94 -4.25
CA PRO A 167 9.95 -10.99 -2.81
C PRO A 167 10.92 -9.88 -2.38
N GLY A 168 11.83 -9.48 -3.29
CA GLY A 168 12.75 -8.36 -3.08
C GLY A 168 11.99 -7.03 -2.97
N TYR A 169 11.04 -6.76 -3.87
CA TYR A 169 10.22 -5.54 -3.80
C TYR A 169 9.34 -5.51 -2.55
N VAL A 170 8.78 -6.63 -2.12
CA VAL A 170 8.04 -6.74 -0.85
C VAL A 170 8.94 -6.42 0.33
N LYS A 171 10.15 -6.99 0.37
CA LYS A 171 11.13 -6.73 1.43
C LYS A 171 11.54 -5.26 1.47
N THR A 172 11.93 -4.68 0.33
CA THR A 172 12.32 -3.26 0.24
C THR A 172 11.20 -2.33 0.68
N ALA A 173 9.96 -2.54 0.20
CA ALA A 173 8.82 -1.73 0.65
C ALA A 173 8.62 -1.83 2.17
N SER A 174 8.75 -3.03 2.73
CA SER A 174 8.59 -3.28 4.17
C SER A 174 9.73 -2.65 4.99
N GLU A 175 10.98 -2.70 4.53
CA GLU A 175 12.12 -2.04 5.18
C GLU A 175 11.95 -0.52 5.20
N ILE A 176 11.45 0.08 4.13
CA ILE A 176 11.14 1.52 4.08
C ILE A 176 10.00 1.83 5.04
N LEU A 177 8.93 1.03 5.05
CA LEU A 177 7.83 1.18 6.00
C LEU A 177 8.29 1.09 7.45
N ASP A 178 9.12 0.11 7.80
CA ASP A 178 9.64 -0.04 9.15
C ASP A 178 10.40 1.21 9.61
N LYS A 179 11.26 1.76 8.75
CA LYS A 179 11.98 3.01 9.04
C LYS A 179 11.04 4.20 9.24
N MET A 180 9.95 4.26 8.48
CA MET A 180 8.99 5.36 8.55
C MET A 180 8.01 5.25 9.72
N LEU A 181 7.75 4.03 10.19
CA LEU A 181 6.80 3.71 11.26
C LEU A 181 7.46 3.55 12.64
N ALA A 182 8.80 3.55 12.69
CA ALA A 182 9.59 3.57 13.91
C ALA A 182 9.34 4.80 14.79
#